data_AF-A0AA36KMT3-F1
#
_entry.id   AF-A0AA36KMT3-F1
#
_cell.length_a   1.000
_cell.length_b   1.000
_cell.length_c   1.000
_cell.angle_alpha   90.00
_cell.angle_beta   90.00
_cell.angle_gamma   90.00
#
_symmetry.space_group_name_H-M   'P 1'
#
loop_
_entity.id
_entity.type
_entity.pdbx_description
1 polymer ?
#
loop_
_entity_poly.entity_id
_entity_poly.type
_entity_poly.pdbx_seq_one_letter_code
_entity_poly.pdbx_strand_id
1 'polypeptide(L)'
;MIALIVKQTCNLSSASKALPIKCLPQSFYRRIQRFFAGQYFDYRQISQLIFNIFSFDKVQLTLDRTNWKWGKRDINILMLAIVYRGIAIPIVWTLLNKRGNSDTK
;
A
#
# COMPACT_ATOMS: atom_id res chain seq x y z
N MET A 1 1.27 8.72 -9.71
CA MET A 1 2.49 8.05 -9.21
C MET A 1 3.66 9.03 -9.07
N ILE A 2 4.04 9.78 -10.12
CA ILE A 2 5.16 10.75 -10.08
C ILE A 2 5.07 11.75 -8.90
N ALA A 3 3.87 12.27 -8.61
CA ALA A 3 3.65 13.19 -7.48
C ALA A 3 4.05 12.60 -6.12
N LEU A 4 3.80 11.30 -5.89
CA LEU A 4 4.11 10.61 -4.63
C LEU A 4 5.62 10.42 -4.47
N ILE A 5 6.32 10.11 -5.58
CA ILE A 5 7.77 9.89 -5.59
C ILE A 5 8.51 11.22 -5.42
N VAL A 6 8.10 12.26 -6.17
CA VAL A 6 8.76 13.58 -6.15
C VAL A 6 8.54 14.32 -4.83
N LYS A 7 7.37 14.20 -4.20
CA LYS A 7 7.07 14.87 -2.93
C LYS A 7 7.17 13.97 -1.71
N GLN A 8 7.49 12.68 -1.90
CA GLN A 8 7.64 11.69 -0.84
C GLN A 8 6.48 11.73 0.18
N THR A 9 5.25 11.92 -0.31
CA THR A 9 4.07 12.12 0.53
C THR A 9 2.95 11.21 0.11
N CYS A 10 2.28 10.60 1.08
CA CYS A 10 1.04 9.85 0.88
C CYS A 10 -0.21 10.71 1.07
N ASN A 11 -0.05 11.99 1.45
CA ASN A 11 -1.17 12.91 1.59
C ASN A 11 -1.64 13.37 0.21
N LEU A 12 -2.85 12.95 -0.19
CA LEU A 12 -3.40 13.24 -1.51
C LEU A 12 -3.60 14.75 -1.77
N SER A 13 -3.86 15.55 -0.74
CA SER A 13 -4.02 17.01 -0.87
C SER A 13 -2.69 17.74 -1.04
N SER A 14 -1.63 17.23 -0.42
CA SER A 14 -0.26 17.69 -0.68
C SER A 14 0.21 17.23 -2.06
N ALA A 15 -0.09 15.99 -2.44
CA ALA A 15 0.24 15.42 -3.74
C ALA A 15 -0.49 16.13 -4.88
N SER A 16 -1.70 16.67 -4.66
CA SER A 16 -2.44 17.38 -5.71
C SER A 16 -1.85 18.75 -6.06
N LYS A 17 -1.02 19.33 -5.18
CA LYS A 17 -0.29 20.59 -5.40
C LYS A 17 1.11 20.37 -5.99
N ALA A 18 1.54 19.11 -6.12
CA ALA A 18 2.93 18.74 -6.33
C ALA A 18 3.42 18.85 -7.77
N LEU A 19 2.54 18.67 -8.74
CA LEU A 19 2.88 18.55 -10.15
C LEU A 19 2.47 19.81 -10.92
N PRO A 20 3.30 20.31 -11.85
CA PRO A 20 2.97 21.46 -12.69
C PRO A 20 1.98 21.05 -13.80
N ILE A 21 0.77 20.69 -13.40
CA ILE A 21 -0.31 20.30 -14.32
C ILE A 21 -1.20 21.53 -14.54
N LYS A 22 -1.64 21.74 -15.80
CA LYS A 22 -2.64 22.77 -16.15
C LYS A 22 -4.04 22.37 -15.66
N CYS A 23 -4.23 22.19 -14.36
CA CYS A 23 -5.53 21.95 -13.75
C CYS A 23 -5.57 22.46 -12.31
N LEU A 24 -6.77 22.76 -11.82
CA LEU A 24 -6.96 23.17 -10.43
C LEU A 24 -6.56 22.02 -9.48
N PRO A 25 -5.85 22.29 -8.36
CA PRO A 25 -5.44 21.25 -7.40
C PRO A 25 -6.61 20.42 -6.88
N GLN A 26 -7.80 21.02 -6.74
CA GLN A 26 -9.02 20.33 -6.29
C GLN A 26 -9.53 19.32 -7.35
N SER A 27 -9.45 19.68 -8.63
CA SER A 27 -9.80 18.77 -9.73
C SER A 27 -8.85 17.58 -9.77
N PHE A 28 -7.54 17.82 -9.58
CA PHE A 28 -6.56 16.75 -9.53
C PHE A 28 -6.74 15.86 -8.29
N TYR A 29 -6.99 16.45 -7.12
CA TYR A 29 -7.32 15.72 -5.90
C TYR A 29 -8.50 14.76 -6.12
N ARG A 30 -9.61 15.26 -6.68
CA ARG A 30 -10.80 14.45 -6.98
C ARG A 30 -10.50 13.35 -8.01
N ARG A 31 -9.62 13.61 -8.98
CA ARG A 31 -9.16 12.59 -9.94
C ARG A 31 -8.39 11.45 -9.25
N ILE A 32 -7.50 11.78 -8.32
CA ILE A 32 -6.75 10.77 -7.56
C ILE A 32 -7.70 9.94 -6.68
N GLN A 33 -8.67 10.59 -6.02
CA GLN A 33 -9.68 9.87 -5.24
C GLN A 33 -10.50 8.91 -6.11
N ARG A 34 -10.97 9.35 -7.28
CA ARG A 34 -11.71 8.49 -8.22
C ARG A 34 -10.88 7.32 -8.72
N PHE A 35 -9.59 7.53 -8.97
CA PHE A 35 -8.67 6.44 -9.30
C PHE A 35 -8.70 5.39 -8.19
N PHE A 36 -8.36 5.75 -6.95
CA PHE A 36 -8.33 4.78 -5.85
C PHE A 36 -9.70 4.16 -5.52
N ALA A 37 -10.80 4.86 -5.76
CA ALA A 37 -12.15 4.33 -5.53
C ALA A 37 -12.55 3.22 -6.54
N GLY A 38 -12.07 3.31 -7.79
CA GLY A 38 -12.43 2.37 -8.85
C GLY A 38 -11.34 1.37 -9.21
N GLN A 39 -10.14 1.50 -8.65
CA GLN A 39 -9.03 0.59 -8.95
C GLN A 39 -9.05 -0.63 -8.04
N TYR A 40 -9.02 -1.80 -8.68
CA TYR A 40 -8.65 -3.05 -8.03
C TYR A 40 -7.16 -3.31 -8.22
N PHE A 41 -6.47 -3.57 -7.12
CA PHE A 41 -5.04 -3.88 -7.16
C PHE A 41 -4.84 -5.38 -7.30
N ASP A 42 -4.50 -5.83 -8.50
CA ASP A 42 -4.10 -7.21 -8.74
C ASP A 42 -2.73 -7.48 -8.11
N TYR A 43 -2.68 -8.39 -7.13
CA TYR A 43 -1.46 -8.77 -6.45
C TYR A 43 -0.38 -9.31 -7.41
N ARG A 44 -0.76 -9.92 -8.54
CA ARG A 44 0.20 -10.35 -9.55
C ARG A 44 0.91 -9.16 -10.19
N GLN A 45 0.16 -8.11 -10.54
CA GLN A 45 0.71 -6.89 -11.13
C GLN A 45 1.58 -6.13 -10.13
N ILE A 46 1.16 -6.05 -8.87
CA ILE A 46 1.98 -5.47 -7.80
C ILE A 46 3.29 -6.25 -7.64
N SER A 47 3.21 -7.58 -7.59
CA SER A 47 4.38 -8.45 -7.47
C SER A 47 5.35 -8.19 -8.62
N GLN A 48 4.88 -8.24 -9.87
CA GLN A 48 5.70 -7.98 -11.04
C GLN A 48 6.35 -6.58 -11.00
N LEU A 49 5.59 -5.55 -10.60
CA LEU A 49 6.13 -4.20 -10.45
C LEU A 49 7.27 -4.17 -9.42
N ILE A 50 7.10 -4.79 -8.25
CA ILE A 50 8.12 -4.84 -7.20
C ILE A 50 9.37 -5.59 -7.72
N PHE A 51 9.21 -6.76 -8.32
CA PHE A 51 10.32 -7.53 -8.86
C PHE A 51 11.07 -6.76 -9.97
N ASN A 52 10.36 -6.01 -10.81
CA ASN A 52 10.97 -5.18 -11.85
C ASN A 52 11.72 -3.95 -11.31
N ILE A 53 11.27 -3.37 -10.20
CA ILE A 53 11.94 -2.20 -9.58
C ILE A 53 13.23 -2.61 -8.88
N PHE A 54 13.22 -3.76 -8.19
CA PHE A 54 14.34 -4.16 -7.33
C PHE A 54 15.25 -5.23 -7.92
N SER A 55 14.83 -5.91 -9.01
CA SER A 55 15.58 -6.97 -9.70
C SER A 55 16.22 -7.98 -8.75
N PHE A 56 15.40 -8.67 -7.95
CA PHE A 56 15.90 -9.63 -6.95
C PHE A 56 16.43 -10.92 -7.59
N ASP A 57 17.62 -11.36 -7.18
CA ASP A 57 18.14 -12.69 -7.56
C ASP A 57 17.62 -13.81 -6.63
N LYS A 58 17.53 -13.52 -5.33
CA LYS A 58 16.98 -14.40 -4.30
C LYS A 58 16.13 -13.57 -3.35
N VAL A 59 15.03 -14.16 -2.89
CA VAL A 59 14.07 -13.47 -2.02
C VAL A 59 13.90 -14.24 -0.73
N GLN A 60 13.92 -13.52 0.39
CA GLN A 60 13.46 -14.03 1.66
C GLN A 60 12.05 -13.53 1.89
N LEU A 61 11.12 -14.44 2.15
CA LEU A 61 9.73 -14.10 2.43
C LEU A 61 9.48 -14.10 3.92
N THR A 62 8.65 -13.15 4.36
CA THR A 62 8.15 -13.08 5.73
C THR A 62 6.63 -12.94 5.73
N LEU A 63 6.00 -13.59 6.70
CA LEU A 63 4.59 -13.40 7.00
C LEU A 63 4.49 -12.54 8.26
N ASP A 64 3.76 -11.44 8.16
CA ASP A 64 3.53 -10.55 9.29
C ASP A 64 2.04 -10.26 9.48
N ARG A 65 1.61 -10.10 10.73
CA ARG A 65 0.26 -9.64 11.07
C ARG A 65 0.36 -8.26 11.70
N THR A 66 -0.36 -7.31 11.11
CA THR A 66 -0.56 -5.99 11.70
C THR A 66 -2.03 -5.77 12.05
N ASN A 67 -2.29 -5.20 13.22
CA ASN A 67 -3.62 -4.81 13.66
C ASN A 67 -3.69 -3.28 13.66
N TRP A 68 -4.58 -2.74 12.85
CA TRP A 68 -4.84 -1.32 12.78
C TRP A 68 -6.19 -1.03 13.42
N LYS A 69 -6.31 0.11 14.10
CA LYS A 69 -7.59 0.60 14.63
C LYS A 69 -8.05 1.82 13.84
N TRP A 70 -9.18 1.66 13.15
CA TRP A 70 -9.88 2.77 12.52
C TRP A 70 -11.06 3.17 13.39
N GLY A 71 -10.85 4.16 14.27
CA GLY A 71 -11.82 4.50 15.31
C GLY A 71 -12.11 3.29 16.21
N LYS A 72 -13.33 2.77 16.16
CA LYS A 72 -13.74 1.55 16.90
C LYS A 72 -13.57 0.24 16.11
N ARG A 73 -13.26 0.31 14.82
CA ARG A 73 -13.14 -0.86 13.93
C ARG A 73 -11.71 -1.37 13.93
N ASP A 74 -11.53 -2.65 14.25
CA ASP A 74 -10.24 -3.33 14.05
C ASP A 74 -10.09 -3.76 12.59
N ILE A 75 -8.92 -3.52 12.03
CA ILE A 75 -8.50 -3.94 10.69
C ILE A 75 -7.28 -4.85 10.89
N ASN A 76 -7.50 -6.16 10.82
CA ASN A 76 -6.44 -7.15 10.91
C ASN A 76 -5.95 -7.48 9.51
N ILE A 77 -4.68 -7.21 9.25
CA ILE A 77 -4.06 -7.47 7.96
C ILE A 77 -2.99 -8.54 8.15
N LEU A 78 -3.11 -9.64 7.41
CA LEU A 78 -2.04 -10.61 7.23
C LEU A 78 -1.33 -10.28 5.92
N MET A 79 -0.02 -10.04 5.98
CA MET A 79 0.80 -9.66 4.83
C MET A 79 1.90 -10.69 4.57
N LEU A 80 2.10 -11.03 3.31
CA LEU A 80 3.31 -11.67 2.80
C LEU A 80 4.20 -10.58 2.21
N ALA A 81 5.44 -10.50 2.68
CA ALA A 81 6.40 -9.48 2.30
C ALA A 81 7.76 -10.09 1.93
N ILE A 82 8.50 -9.42 1.04
CA ILE A 82 9.92 -9.68 0.82
C ILE A 82 10.73 -8.89 1.85
N VAL A 83 11.66 -9.57 2.52
CA VAL A 83 12.67 -8.91 3.34
C VAL A 83 13.80 -8.44 2.43
N TYR A 84 14.01 -7.13 2.37
CA TYR A 84 15.07 -6.51 1.58
C TYR A 84 15.77 -5.43 2.40
N ARG A 85 17.09 -5.59 2.62
CA ARG A 85 17.94 -4.63 3.35
C ARG A 85 17.35 -4.17 4.70
N GLY A 86 16.78 -5.11 5.46
CA GLY A 86 16.19 -4.85 6.77
C GLY A 86 14.77 -4.27 6.74
N ILE A 87 14.14 -4.15 5.57
CA ILE A 87 12.77 -3.66 5.40
C ILE A 87 11.89 -4.79 4.85
N ALA A 88 10.66 -4.91 5.34
CA ALA A 88 9.65 -5.79 4.77
C ALA A 88 8.82 -5.04 3.71
N ILE A 89 8.87 -5.49 2.46
CA ILE A 89 8.12 -4.93 1.33
C ILE A 89 6.89 -5.83 1.08
N PRO A 90 5.66 -5.37 1.37
CA PRO A 90 4.45 -6.17 1.17
C PRO A 90 4.18 -6.47 -0.30
N ILE A 91 3.71 -7.68 -0.58
CA ILE A 91 3.44 -8.17 -1.93
C ILE A 91 2.01 -8.66 -2.07
N VAL A 92 1.54 -9.38 -1.05
CA VAL A 92 0.18 -9.90 -0.98
C VAL A 92 -0.32 -9.65 0.44
N TRP A 93 -1.59 -9.28 0.57
CA TRP A 93 -2.22 -9.16 1.88
C TRP A 93 -3.68 -9.62 1.84
N THR A 94 -4.20 -9.94 3.02
CA THR A 94 -5.62 -10.25 3.19
C THR A 94 -6.13 -9.66 4.50
N LEU A 95 -7.40 -9.25 4.48
CA LEU A 95 -8.10 -8.77 5.67
C LEU A 95 -8.69 -9.97 6.41
N LEU A 96 -8.30 -10.11 7.67
CA LEU A 96 -8.83 -11.16 8.54
C LEU A 96 -10.10 -10.67 9.24
N ASN A 97 -11.15 -11.48 9.19
CA ASN A 97 -12.46 -11.15 9.76
C ASN A 97 -12.50 -11.17 11.31
N LYS A 98 -11.45 -11.67 11.98
CA LYS A 98 -11.40 -11.83 13.44
C LYS A 98 -10.25 -11.02 14.06
N ARG A 99 -10.49 -10.50 15.27
CA ARG A 99 -9.42 -10.12 16.20
C ARG A 99 -8.60 -11.37 16.53
N GLY A 100 -7.29 -11.22 16.72
CA GLY A 100 -6.31 -12.31 16.72
C GLY A 100 -6.65 -13.55 17.57
N ASN A 101 -6.11 -14.69 17.14
CA ASN A 101 -6.24 -15.97 17.80
C ASN A 101 -5.39 -16.01 19.08
N SER A 102 -6.05 -16.20 20.23
CA SER A 102 -5.52 -16.79 21.46
C SER A 102 -6.73 -17.23 22.30
N ASP A 103 -7.40 -18.31 21.87
CA ASP A 103 -8.19 -19.13 22.81
C ASP A 103 -7.31 -20.34 23.15
N THR A 104 -6.27 -20.09 23.93
CA THR A 104 -5.52 -21.15 24.59
C THR A 104 -6.32 -21.50 25.84
N LYS A 105 -7.06 -22.60 25.80
CA LYS A 105 -7.51 -23.29 27.01
C LYS A 105 -6.35 -23.99 27.67
#